data_AF-A0A645F291-F1
#
_entry.id   AF-A0A645F291-F1
#
_cell.length_a   1.000
_cell.length_b   1.000
_cell.length_c   1.000
_cell.angle_alpha   90.00
_cell.angle_beta   90.00
_cell.angle_gamma   90.00
#
_symmetry.space_group_name_H-M   'P 1'
#
loop_
_entity.id
_entity.type
_entity.pdbx_description
1 polymer ?
#
loop_
_entity_poly.entity_id
_entity_poly.type
_entity_poly.pdbx_seq_one_letter_code
_entity_poly.pdbx_strand_id
1 'polypeptide(L)' 'MEQQTVDVHGNDTTIKARGRHDACVLPRAVPIVEAMAAMVILDYYLLAKM' A
#
# COMPACT_ATOMS: atom_id res chain seq x y z
N MET A 1 -7.82 10.32 16.17
CA MET A 1 -6.64 11.19 16.37
C MET A 1 -6.71 12.30 15.34
N GLU A 2 -6.42 13.53 15.74
CA GLU A 2 -6.33 14.69 14.84
C GLU A 2 -4.87 14.85 14.41
N GLN A 3 -4.65 15.14 13.13
CA GLN A 3 -3.34 15.23 12.49
C GLN A 3 -3.29 16.53 11.67
N GLN A 4 -2.19 17.28 11.79
CA GLN A 4 -1.96 18.46 10.96
C GLN A 4 -1.46 18.04 9.57
N THR A 5 -1.95 18.69 8.53
CA THR A 5 -1.61 18.43 7.12
C THR A 5 -1.91 19.68 6.29
N VAL A 6 -1.78 19.59 4.97
CA VAL A 6 -2.21 20.61 4.00
C VAL A 6 -3.29 20.07 3.07
N ASP A 7 -4.12 20.97 2.55
CA ASP A 7 -5.06 20.66 1.47
C ASP A 7 -4.38 20.65 0.07
N VAL A 8 -5.14 20.36 -0.98
CA VAL A 8 -4.63 20.32 -2.37
C VAL A 8 -4.20 21.69 -2.92
N HIS A 9 -4.56 22.79 -2.25
CA HIS A 9 -4.17 24.16 -2.58
C HIS A 9 -2.98 24.65 -1.73
N GLY A 10 -2.50 23.81 -0.81
CA GLY A 10 -1.37 24.11 0.08
C GLY A 10 -1.75 24.87 1.34
N ASN A 11 -3.03 25.01 1.68
CA ASN A 11 -3.43 25.65 2.93
C ASN A 11 -3.36 24.67 4.10
N ASP A 12 -2.91 25.15 5.26
CA ASP A 12 -2.87 24.37 6.50
C ASP A 12 -4.27 23.91 6.92
N THR A 13 -4.38 22.64 7.29
CA THR A 13 -5.64 22.03 7.74
C THR A 13 -5.40 20.87 8.70
N THR A 14 -6.45 20.44 9.40
CA THR A 14 -6.38 19.30 10.32
C THR A 14 -7.28 18.18 9.83
N ILE A 15 -6.72 16.98 9.68
CA ILE A 15 -7.48 15.77 9.34
C ILE A 15 -7.75 14.92 10.58
N LYS A 16 -8.97 14.40 10.66
CA LYS A 16 -9.39 13.42 11.67
C LYS A 16 -9.81 12.14 10.97
N ALA A 17 -9.02 11.08 11.13
CA ALA A 17 -9.35 9.78 10.57
C ALA A 17 -10.71 9.29 11.11
N ARG A 18 -11.60 8.87 10.20
CA ARG A 18 -12.94 8.33 10.51
C ARG A 18 -13.02 6.87 10.07
N GLY A 19 -13.88 6.08 10.72
CA GLY A 19 -14.11 4.67 10.35
C GLY A 19 -13.07 3.70 10.89
N ARG A 20 -13.13 2.45 10.40
CA ARG A 20 -12.20 1.37 10.77
C ARG A 20 -10.93 1.47 9.94
N HIS A 21 -9.79 1.52 10.62
CA HIS A 21 -8.46 1.44 10.02
C HIS A 21 -7.75 0.24 10.60
N ASP A 22 -6.79 -0.30 9.84
CA ASP A 22 -5.95 -1.37 10.37
C ASP A 22 -4.98 -0.79 11.39
N ALA A 23 -4.95 -1.38 12.58
CA ALA A 23 -3.95 -1.05 13.59
C ALA A 23 -2.54 -1.43 13.14
N CYS A 24 -2.42 -2.45 12.29
CA CYS A 24 -1.17 -2.90 11.71
C CYS A 24 -1.44 -3.51 10.33
N VAL A 25 -0.82 -2.95 9.29
CA VAL A 25 -0.98 -3.43 7.91
C VAL A 25 -0.07 -4.63 7.59
N LEU A 26 0.97 -4.87 8.39
CA LEU A 26 2.04 -5.86 8.12
C LEU A 26 1.54 -7.30 7.93
N PRO A 27 0.59 -7.84 8.72
CA PRO A 27 0.11 -9.21 8.53
C PRO A 27 -0.49 -9.46 7.15
N ARG A 28 -1.04 -8.42 6.51
CA ARG A 28 -1.58 -8.51 5.14
C ARG A 28 -0.51 -8.31 4.08
N ALA A 29 0.60 -7.65 4.40
CA ALA A 29 1.65 -7.34 3.43
C ALA A 29 2.39 -8.60 2.95
N VAL A 30 2.67 -9.55 3.85
CA VAL A 30 3.41 -10.79 3.52
C VAL A 30 2.73 -11.59 2.39
N PRO A 31 1.45 -12.00 2.49
CA PRO A 31 0.81 -12.77 1.41
C PRO A 31 0.71 -11.98 0.09
N ILE A 32 0.62 -10.64 0.15
CA ILE A 32 0.63 -9.79 -1.06
C ILE A 32 2.00 -9.86 -1.73
N VAL A 33 3.08 -9.70 -0.97
CA VAL A 33 4.45 -9.71 -1.50
C VAL A 33 4.80 -11.07 -2.09
N GLU A 34 4.42 -12.17 -1.43
CA GLU A 34 4.63 -13.53 -1.94
C GLU A 34 3.93 -13.77 -3.28
N ALA A 35 2.66 -13.37 -3.40
CA ALA A 35 1.92 -13.51 -4.64
C ALA A 35 2.53 -12.66 -5.77
N MET A 36 2.89 -11.41 -5.47
CA MET A 36 3.54 -10.52 -6.45
C MET A 36 4.89 -11.07 -6.91
N ALA A 37 5.71 -11.57 -5.99
CA ALA A 37 6.99 -12.18 -6.33
C ALA A 37 6.82 -13.43 -7.22
N ALA A 38 5.85 -14.30 -6.92
CA ALA A 38 5.56 -15.48 -7.73
C ALA A 38 5.14 -15.10 -9.16
N MET A 39 4.28 -14.09 -9.32
CA MET A 39 3.87 -13.60 -10.64
C MET A 39 5.05 -13.02 -11.43
N VAL A 40 5.91 -12.23 -10.79
CA VAL A 40 7.10 -11.65 -11.44
C VAL A 40 8.07 -12.75 -11.88
N ILE A 41 8.33 -13.74 -11.03
CA ILE A 41 9.20 -14.88 -11.39
C ILE A 41 8.63 -15.64 -12.58
N LEU A 42 7.32 -15.90 -12.60
CA LEU A 42 6.65 -16.57 -13.71
C LEU A 42 6.78 -15.76 -15.01
N ASP A 43 6.61 -14.44 -14.95
CA ASP A 43 6.76 -13.55 -16.10
C ASP A 43 8.17 -13.62 -16.70
N TYR A 44 9.20 -13.49 -15.86
CA TYR A 44 10.60 -13.66 -16.31
C TYR A 44 10.88 -15.05 -16.87
N TYR A 45 10.30 -16.09 -16.28
CA TYR A 45 10.45 -17.45 -16.79
C TYR A 45 9.83 -17.59 -18.19
N LEU A 46 8.64 -17.04 -18.42
CA LEU A 46 7.98 -17.09 -19.73
C LEU A 46 8.75 -16.28 -20.78
N LEU A 47 9.24 -15.09 -20.42
CA LEU A 47 10.09 -14.27 -21.30
C LEU A 47 11.38 -14.97 -21.70
N ALA A 48 11.99 -15.73 -20.79
CA ALA A 48 13.21 -16.50 -21.06
C ALA A 48 12.97 -17.78 -21.88
N LYS A 49 11.71 -18.19 -22.07
CA LYS A 49 11.33 -19.41 -22.81
C LYS A 49 10.82 -19.15 -24.22
N MET A 50 10.52 -17.89 -24.56
CA MET A 50 10.23 -17.43 -25.93
C MET A 50 11.54 -17.06 -26.64
#